data_AF-A0A1V9B380-F1
#
_entry.id   AF-A0A1V9B380-F1
#
_cell.length_a   1.000
_cell.length_b   1.000
_cell.length_c   1.000
_cell.angle_alpha   90.00
_cell.angle_beta   90.00
_cell.angle_gamma   90.00
#
_symmetry.space_group_name_H-M   'P 1'
#
loop_
_entity.id
_entity.type
_entity.pdbx_description
1 polymer ?
#
loop_
_entity_poly.entity_id
_entity_poly.type
_entity_poly.pdbx_seq_one_letter_code
_entity_poly.pdbx_strand_id
1 'polypeptide(L)'
;MCINVHSCRVQKQLKQAKIEEEWIYVVDSASMTKDTLAQTKVANAFLITRGPSSLRIVKTALVEADAQDTLWSEPFSFAEKNGATYGVWETTSTYEGHPVRLIVVESSALDQRKGKTLE
;
A
#
# COMPACT_ATOMS: atom_id res chain seq x y z
N MET A 1 -13.11 27.92 10.36
CA MET A 1 -13.57 27.43 9.04
C MET A 1 -12.76 26.17 8.75
N CYS A 2 -13.34 24.99 9.01
CA CYS A 2 -12.69 23.70 8.84
C CYS A 2 -13.26 23.03 7.60
N ILE A 3 -12.43 22.86 6.58
CA ILE A 3 -12.77 22.14 5.36
C ILE A 3 -12.28 20.70 5.58
N ASN A 4 -13.18 19.72 5.43
CA ASN A 4 -12.98 18.27 5.55
C ASN A 4 -12.79 17.65 6.95
N VAL A 5 -13.87 17.03 7.45
CA VAL A 5 -14.04 16.53 8.83
C VAL A 5 -13.33 15.20 9.12
N HIS A 6 -12.86 14.47 8.10
CA HIS A 6 -12.25 13.15 8.29
C HIS A 6 -10.77 13.18 8.71
N SER A 7 -9.99 14.19 8.31
CA SER A 7 -8.56 14.31 8.67
C SER A 7 -8.34 14.72 10.13
N CYS A 8 -9.21 15.55 10.70
CA CYS A 8 -9.02 16.08 12.05
C CYS A 8 -9.24 15.02 13.15
N ARG A 9 -10.09 14.02 12.91
CA ARG A 9 -10.44 13.01 13.94
C ARG A 9 -9.28 12.08 14.24
N VAL A 10 -8.59 11.61 13.21
CA VAL A 10 -7.51 10.64 13.34
C VAL A 10 -6.33 11.27 14.08
N GLN A 11 -5.92 12.48 13.71
CA GLN A 11 -4.86 13.20 14.43
C GLN A 11 -5.17 13.43 15.92
N LYS A 12 -6.43 13.73 16.26
CA LYS A 12 -6.85 13.90 17.65
C LYS A 12 -6.79 12.59 18.44
N GLN A 13 -7.23 11.48 17.84
CA GLN A 13 -7.16 10.16 18.46
C GLN A 13 -5.71 9.72 18.71
N LEU A 14 -4.82 10.00 17.77
CA LEU A 14 -3.39 9.67 17.89
C LEU A 14 -2.71 10.49 18.98
N LYS A 15 -2.97 11.80 19.05
CA LYS A 15 -2.47 12.65 20.15
C LYS A 15 -3.00 12.21 21.51
N GLN A 16 -4.26 11.75 21.59
CA GLN A 16 -4.82 11.20 22.83
C GLN A 16 -4.17 9.87 23.23
N ALA A 17 -3.71 9.08 22.27
CA ALA A 17 -3.11 7.78 22.51
C ALA A 17 -1.63 7.84 22.97
N LYS A 18 -1.02 9.04 23.05
CA LYS A 18 0.39 9.24 23.46
C LYS A 18 1.39 8.34 22.71
N ILE A 19 1.16 8.13 21.43
CA ILE A 19 2.07 7.37 20.57
C ILE A 19 3.17 8.34 20.12
N GLU A 20 4.29 8.34 20.84
CA GLU A 20 5.40 9.29 20.67
C GLU A 20 6.60 8.69 19.91
N GLU A 21 6.68 7.36 19.84
CA GLU A 21 7.71 6.61 19.13
C GLU A 21 7.08 6.06 17.84
N GLU A 22 7.75 6.25 16.71
CA GLU A 22 7.28 5.96 15.34
C GLU A 22 6.20 4.87 15.20
N TRP A 23 5.13 5.18 14.46
CA TRP A 23 3.98 4.30 14.32
C TRP A 23 3.55 4.14 12.87
N ILE A 24 2.87 3.03 12.59
CA ILE A 24 2.39 2.69 11.25
C ILE A 24 0.88 2.95 11.18
N TYR A 25 0.49 3.84 10.28
CA TYR A 25 -0.89 4.09 9.92
C TYR A 25 -1.32 3.20 8.76
N VAL A 26 -2.20 2.24 9.01
CA VAL A 26 -2.73 1.33 7.98
C VAL A 26 -4.14 1.75 7.60
N VAL A 27 -4.37 2.04 6.32
CA VAL A 27 -5.65 2.55 5.81
C VAL A 27 -6.02 2.00 4.45
N ASP A 28 -7.29 2.15 4.09
CA ASP A 28 -7.75 1.86 2.72
C ASP A 28 -7.23 2.87 1.69
N SER A 29 -7.56 2.60 0.42
CA SER A 29 -7.12 3.40 -0.73
C SER A 29 -7.72 4.79 -0.79
N ALA A 30 -8.89 5.03 -0.20
CA ALA A 30 -9.51 6.36 -0.19
C ALA A 30 -8.70 7.36 0.64
N SER A 31 -7.86 6.85 1.55
CA SER A 31 -6.95 7.67 2.35
C SER A 31 -5.66 8.04 1.62
N MET A 32 -5.42 7.57 0.39
CA MET A 32 -4.26 7.97 -0.43
C MET A 32 -4.46 9.36 -1.05
N THR A 33 -4.38 10.40 -0.20
CA THR A 33 -4.57 11.81 -0.58
C THR A 33 -3.35 12.64 -0.17
N LYS A 34 -3.17 13.79 -0.83
CA LYS A 34 -2.14 14.78 -0.47
C LYS A 34 -2.18 15.16 1.01
N ASP A 35 -3.37 15.40 1.55
CA ASP A 35 -3.54 15.81 2.95
C ASP A 35 -3.13 14.70 3.92
N THR A 36 -3.48 13.45 3.64
CA THR A 36 -3.06 12.30 4.45
C THR A 36 -1.54 12.18 4.45
N LEU A 37 -0.89 12.30 3.28
CA LEU A 37 0.57 12.20 3.16
C LEU A 37 1.27 13.32 3.95
N ALA A 38 0.80 14.55 3.83
CA ALA A 38 1.34 15.68 4.57
C ALA A 38 1.18 15.49 6.09
N GLN A 39 0.00 15.06 6.54
CA GLN A 39 -0.28 14.85 7.96
C GLN A 39 0.52 13.70 8.56
N THR A 40 0.69 12.60 7.82
CA THR A 40 1.47 11.43 8.26
C THR A 40 2.94 11.83 8.45
N LYS A 41 3.48 12.63 7.53
CA LYS A 41 4.84 13.17 7.65
C LYS A 41 5.01 14.09 8.87
N VAL A 42 4.04 14.97 9.13
CA VAL A 42 4.06 15.85 10.32
C VAL A 42 3.95 15.04 11.63
N ALA A 43 3.23 13.92 11.60
CA ALA A 43 3.05 13.05 12.76
C ALA A 43 4.20 12.04 12.96
N ASN A 44 5.28 12.13 12.18
CA ASN A 44 6.40 11.19 12.17
C ASN A 44 5.95 9.72 12.11
N ALA A 45 5.05 9.42 11.18
CA ALA A 45 4.46 8.11 11.02
C ALA A 45 4.71 7.50 9.63
N PHE A 46 4.68 6.18 9.54
CA PHE A 46 4.70 5.45 8.28
C PHE A 46 3.26 5.21 7.81
N LEU A 47 2.96 5.48 6.54
CA LEU A 47 1.65 5.18 5.95
C LEU A 47 1.72 3.92 5.11
N ILE A 48 0.85 2.94 5.40
CA ILE A 48 0.58 1.81 4.52
C ILE A 48 -0.86 1.93 4.04
N THR A 49 -1.02 2.02 2.71
CA THR A 49 -2.32 2.10 2.07
C THR A 49 -2.35 1.25 0.82
N ARG A 50 -3.55 0.78 0.45
CA ARG A 50 -3.74 0.18 -0.87
C ARG A 50 -3.71 1.28 -1.92
N GLY A 51 -2.90 1.12 -2.97
CA GLY A 51 -2.93 2.03 -4.11
C GLY A 51 -4.29 1.97 -4.83
N PRO A 52 -5.02 3.10 -5.03
CA PRO A 52 -6.21 3.11 -5.86
C PRO A 52 -5.87 2.69 -7.30
N SER A 53 -6.64 1.75 -7.86
CA SER A 53 -6.44 1.23 -9.22
C SER A 53 -6.63 2.29 -10.32
N SER A 54 -7.24 3.43 -9.99
CA SER A 54 -7.37 4.57 -10.89
C SER A 54 -6.08 5.37 -11.07
N LEU A 55 -5.13 5.30 -10.12
CA LEU A 55 -3.90 6.10 -10.17
C LEU A 55 -2.92 5.58 -11.22
N ARG A 56 -2.30 6.52 -11.95
CA ARG A 56 -1.30 6.20 -12.97
C ARG A 56 -0.11 5.45 -12.39
N ILE A 57 0.40 5.85 -11.24
CA ILE A 57 1.56 5.21 -10.58
C ILE A 57 1.29 3.73 -10.25
N VAL A 58 0.04 3.41 -9.87
CA VAL A 58 -0.38 2.04 -9.54
C VAL A 58 -0.45 1.21 -10.82
N LYS A 59 -1.05 1.76 -11.88
CA LYS A 59 -1.11 1.09 -13.19
C LYS A 59 0.29 0.83 -13.76
N THR A 60 1.17 1.81 -13.68
CA THR A 60 2.56 1.67 -14.14
C THR A 60 3.30 0.60 -13.35
N ALA A 61 3.21 0.61 -12.02
CA ALA A 61 3.83 -0.42 -11.18
C ALA A 61 3.30 -1.82 -11.48
N LEU A 62 2.00 -1.98 -11.76
CA LEU A 62 1.43 -3.28 -12.14
C LEU A 62 1.95 -3.76 -13.50
N VAL A 63 2.13 -2.87 -14.48
CA VAL A 63 2.70 -3.22 -15.79
C VAL A 63 4.17 -3.60 -15.68
N GLU A 64 4.94 -2.86 -14.87
CA GLU A 64 6.34 -3.19 -14.61
C GLU A 64 6.49 -4.52 -13.88
N ALA A 65 5.64 -4.78 -12.89
CA ALA A 65 5.64 -6.04 -12.15
C ALA A 65 5.33 -7.27 -13.04
N ASP A 66 4.53 -7.08 -14.09
CA ASP A 66 4.12 -8.12 -15.05
C ASP A 66 5.12 -8.31 -16.21
N ALA A 67 6.19 -7.50 -16.28
CA ALA A 67 7.21 -7.65 -17.31
C ALA A 67 8.04 -8.94 -17.13
N GLN A 68 8.40 -9.60 -18.23
CA GLN A 68 9.09 -10.90 -18.21
C GLN A 68 10.43 -10.89 -17.46
N ASP A 69 11.14 -9.75 -17.47
CA ASP A 69 12.46 -9.61 -16.86
C ASP A 69 12.41 -9.11 -15.40
N THR A 70 11.21 -8.97 -14.83
CA THR A 70 11.06 -8.47 -13.47
C THR A 70 11.50 -9.50 -12.44
N LEU A 71 12.50 -9.14 -11.64
CA LEU A 71 13.01 -9.96 -10.56
C LEU A 71 12.15 -9.79 -9.31
N TRP A 72 11.29 -10.76 -9.08
CA TRP A 72 10.51 -10.88 -7.85
C TRP A 72 11.36 -11.44 -6.70
N SER A 73 10.91 -11.20 -5.46
CA SER A 73 11.48 -11.87 -4.30
C SER A 73 11.29 -13.39 -4.38
N GLU A 74 12.14 -14.13 -3.68
CA GLU A 74 11.86 -15.55 -3.41
C GLU A 74 10.48 -15.71 -2.75
N PRO A 75 9.63 -16.67 -3.19
CA PRO A 75 8.32 -16.87 -2.60
C PRO A 75 8.39 -17.26 -1.13
N PHE A 76 7.54 -16.67 -0.30
CA PHE A 76 7.42 -17.01 1.12
C PHE A 76 5.96 -17.28 1.51
N SER A 77 5.76 -18.00 2.62
CA SER A 77 4.42 -18.25 3.17
C SER A 77 4.32 -17.79 4.61
N PHE A 78 3.16 -17.24 4.97
CA PHE A 78 2.83 -16.86 6.34
C PHE A 78 2.12 -17.97 7.11
N ALA A 79 1.57 -18.98 6.44
CA ALA A 79 0.84 -20.07 7.07
C ALA A 79 1.64 -21.38 6.97
N GLU A 80 1.68 -22.13 8.06
CA GLU A 80 2.51 -23.34 8.17
C GLU A 80 2.01 -24.51 7.30
N LYS A 81 0.71 -24.56 6.94
CA LYS A 81 0.12 -25.65 6.14
C LYS A 81 -0.89 -25.13 5.13
N ASN A 82 -0.76 -25.58 3.88
CA ASN A 82 -1.65 -25.25 2.74
C ASN A 82 -1.88 -23.74 2.55
N GLY A 83 -0.91 -22.91 2.97
CA GLY A 83 -0.96 -21.47 2.84
C GLY A 83 -0.70 -21.03 1.41
N ALA A 84 -1.23 -19.86 1.04
CA ALA A 84 -0.75 -19.18 -0.15
C ALA A 84 0.74 -18.83 0.04
N THR A 85 1.47 -18.90 -1.07
CA THR A 85 2.79 -18.31 -1.21
C THR A 85 2.64 -16.92 -1.80
N TYR A 86 3.55 -16.04 -1.41
CA TYR A 86 3.56 -14.64 -1.81
C TYR A 86 4.91 -14.30 -2.42
N GLY A 87 4.87 -13.64 -3.58
CA GLY A 87 6.00 -12.94 -4.18
C GLY A 87 5.83 -11.45 -3.96
N VAL A 88 6.94 -10.75 -3.71
CA VAL A 88 6.94 -9.29 -3.55
C VAL A 88 7.89 -8.67 -4.55
N TRP A 89 7.41 -7.60 -5.18
CA TRP A 89 8.23 -6.72 -6.00
C TRP A 89 8.05 -5.28 -5.52
N GLU A 90 9.16 -4.54 -5.44
CA GLU A 90 9.18 -3.18 -4.93
C GLU A 90 9.71 -2.21 -5.98
N THR A 91 9.09 -1.03 -6.06
CA THR A 91 9.58 0.09 -6.86
C THR A 91 9.33 1.41 -6.12
N THR A 92 9.92 2.49 -6.62
CA THR A 92 9.74 3.83 -6.06
C THR A 92 9.05 4.74 -7.08
N SER A 93 8.24 5.66 -6.57
CA SER A 93 7.57 6.66 -7.40
C SER A 93 7.38 7.96 -6.63
N THR A 94 6.74 8.94 -7.26
CA THR A 94 6.34 10.20 -6.62
C THR A 94 4.84 10.39 -6.78
N TYR A 95 4.17 10.69 -5.68
CA TYR A 95 2.74 11.00 -5.67
C TYR A 95 2.48 12.25 -4.83
N GLU A 96 1.77 13.23 -5.41
CA GLU A 96 1.46 14.51 -4.75
C GLU A 96 2.71 15.26 -4.21
N GLY A 97 3.87 15.07 -4.84
CA GLY A 97 5.15 15.65 -4.41
C GLY A 97 5.86 14.90 -3.27
N HIS A 98 5.33 13.75 -2.86
CA HIS A 98 5.95 12.87 -1.87
C HIS A 98 6.57 11.64 -2.54
N PRO A 99 7.82 11.26 -2.17
CA PRO A 99 8.35 9.97 -2.57
C PRO A 99 7.52 8.87 -1.90
N VAL A 100 7.13 7.87 -2.69
CA VAL A 100 6.37 6.72 -2.22
C VAL A 100 7.06 5.44 -2.65
N ARG A 101 7.01 4.43 -1.79
CA ARG A 101 7.39 3.06 -2.13
C ARG A 101 6.14 2.30 -2.53
N LEU A 102 6.18 1.69 -3.70
CA LEU A 102 5.11 0.84 -4.22
C LEU A 102 5.55 -0.60 -4.02
N ILE A 103 4.66 -1.40 -3.43
CA ILE A 103 4.89 -2.83 -3.19
C ILE A 103 3.78 -3.56 -3.93
N VAL A 104 4.17 -4.34 -4.93
CA VAL A 104 3.26 -5.26 -5.62
C VAL A 104 3.42 -6.63 -4.97
N VAL A 105 2.28 -7.21 -4.60
CA VAL A 105 2.24 -8.54 -3.97
C VAL A 105 1.47 -9.46 -4.89
N GLU A 106 2.12 -10.52 -5.33
CA GLU A 106 1.49 -11.62 -6.04
C GLU A 106 1.19 -12.77 -5.06
N SER A 107 0.04 -13.41 -5.22
CA SER A 107 -0.36 -14.56 -4.40
C SER A 107 -0.65 -15.76 -5.30
N SER A 108 -0.10 -16.92 -4.96
CA SER A 108 -0.41 -18.17 -5.68
C SER A 108 -1.88 -18.58 -5.61
N ALA A 109 -2.63 -18.11 -4.60
CA ALA A 109 -4.07 -18.31 -4.54
C ALA A 109 -4.85 -17.46 -5.56
N LEU A 110 -4.28 -16.33 -6.01
CA LEU A 110 -4.84 -15.51 -7.07
C LEU A 110 -4.56 -16.14 -8.44
N ASP A 111 -3.38 -16.72 -8.61
CA ASP A 111 -2.96 -17.41 -9.84
C ASP A 111 -3.92 -18.56 -10.20
N GLN A 112 -4.33 -19.36 -9.21
CA GLN A 112 -5.34 -20.42 -9.40
C GLN A 112 -6.71 -19.92 -9.89
N ARG A 113 -7.07 -18.65 -9.63
CA ARG A 113 -8.34 -18.07 -10.09
C ARG A 113 -8.24 -17.57 -11.53
N LYS A 114 -7.07 -17.12 -11.99
CA LYS A 114 -6.86 -16.74 -13.40
C LYS A 114 -6.97 -17.96 -14.32
N GLY A 115 -6.47 -19.13 -13.88
CA GLY A 115 -6.58 -20.39 -14.65
C GLY A 115 -8.01 -20.89 -14.89
N LYS A 116 -9.01 -20.48 -14.08
CA LYS A 116 -10.42 -20.90 -14.24
C LYS A 116 -11.25 -20.03 -15.19
N THR A 117 -10.66 -19.01 -15.82
CA THR A 117 -11.37 -18.14 -16.78
C THR A 117 -11.09 -18.52 -18.24
N LEU A 118 -10.37 -19.62 -18.49
CA LEU A 118 -9.96 -20.06 -19.84
C LEU A 118 -10.53 -21.42 -20.29
N GLU A 119 -11.63 -21.89 -19.70
CA GLU A 119 -12.46 -22.97 -20.27
C GLU A 119 -13.85 -22.49 -20.66
#